data_AF-A0A6G1GZ38-F1
#
_entry.id   AF-A0A6G1GZ38-F1
#
_cell.length_a   1.000
_cell.length_b   1.000
_cell.length_c   1.000
_cell.angle_alpha   90.00
_cell.angle_beta   90.00
_cell.angle_gamma   90.00
#
_symmetry.space_group_name_H-M   'P 1'
#
loop_
_entity.id
_entity.type
_entity.pdbx_description
1 polymer ?
#
loop_
_entity_poly.entity_id
_entity_poly.type
_entity_poly.pdbx_seq_one_letter_code
_entity_poly.pdbx_strand_id
1 'polypeptide(L)'
;MEGQERQINVHKESGLNVTLHVAAGVYKDSQPREEPIPKGNFMTQVLHTEKILTLHIKKIEMLEARYKHRFRLQEDGDSSHGHRSKNNPAAHLKRAADLLIHIHPAQSPDLNTIEASLPAQFKADILSEWDKITIAQIRRRIRKMPDRCLKAQASGGERIKSTLW
;
A
#
# COMPACT_ATOMS: atom_id res chain seq x y z
N MET A 1 -4.88 6.18 -49.02
CA MET A 1 -5.48 5.16 -49.90
C MET A 1 -5.34 3.81 -49.22
N GLU A 2 -6.29 2.93 -49.49
CA GLU A 2 -6.51 1.58 -48.95
C GLU A 2 -5.28 0.65 -48.96
N GLY A 3 -5.31 -0.39 -48.09
CA GLY A 3 -4.72 -1.76 -48.22
C GLY A 3 -3.26 -1.95 -48.69
N GLN A 4 -2.51 -3.00 -48.40
CA GLN A 4 -2.80 -4.31 -47.85
C GLN A 4 -1.48 -5.06 -47.53
N GLU A 5 -1.54 -5.89 -46.49
CA GLU A 5 -0.86 -7.16 -46.16
C GLU A 5 0.57 -7.52 -46.61
N ARG A 6 1.35 -8.04 -45.65
CA ARG A 6 2.23 -9.19 -45.91
C ARG A 6 1.97 -10.32 -44.90
N GLN A 7 1.13 -11.27 -45.29
CA GLN A 7 1.26 -12.65 -44.81
C GLN A 7 2.62 -13.16 -45.28
N ILE A 8 3.42 -13.68 -44.35
CA ILE A 8 4.56 -14.50 -44.70
C ILE A 8 4.09 -15.95 -44.55
N ASN A 9 3.53 -16.49 -45.63
CA ASN A 9 3.39 -17.94 -45.78
C ASN A 9 4.79 -18.51 -45.94
N VAL A 10 5.25 -19.29 -44.96
CA VAL A 10 6.37 -20.20 -45.19
C VAL A 10 5.78 -21.57 -45.42
N HIS A 11 5.94 -22.03 -46.66
CA HIS A 11 5.64 -23.37 -47.14
C HIS A 11 6.10 -24.45 -46.16
N LYS A 12 5.24 -25.47 -45.99
CA LYS A 12 5.70 -26.79 -45.56
C LYS A 12 6.49 -27.42 -46.69
N GLU A 13 7.80 -27.28 -46.70
CA GLU A 13 8.72 -28.25 -47.29
C GLU A 13 9.98 -28.37 -46.42
N SER A 14 10.27 -29.62 -46.03
CA SER A 14 11.58 -30.14 -45.63
C SER A 14 12.47 -29.32 -44.67
N GLY A 15 12.52 -29.77 -43.42
CA GLY A 15 13.76 -30.07 -42.68
C GLY A 15 14.80 -28.95 -42.47
N LEU A 16 14.95 -28.56 -41.19
CA LEU A 16 16.00 -27.74 -40.57
C LEU A 16 15.98 -26.23 -40.83
N ASN A 17 15.48 -25.49 -39.83
CA ASN A 17 15.97 -24.15 -39.52
C ASN A 17 16.57 -24.14 -38.11
N VAL A 18 17.86 -23.84 -38.04
CA VAL A 18 18.63 -23.68 -36.80
C VAL A 18 18.35 -22.29 -36.25
N THR A 19 17.75 -22.21 -35.05
CA THR A 19 17.54 -20.92 -34.35
C THR A 19 18.47 -20.83 -33.15
N LEU A 20 19.38 -19.85 -33.22
CA LEU A 20 20.33 -19.45 -32.19
C LEU A 20 19.60 -19.16 -30.85
N HIS A 21 19.87 -19.95 -29.81
CA HIS A 21 19.42 -19.68 -28.45
C HIS A 21 20.52 -18.92 -27.71
N VAL A 22 20.37 -17.60 -27.54
CA VAL A 22 21.22 -16.84 -26.61
C VAL A 22 20.46 -16.69 -25.29
N ALA A 23 21.04 -17.28 -24.25
CA ALA A 23 20.48 -17.44 -22.93
C ALA A 23 20.33 -16.11 -22.17
N ALA A 24 19.10 -15.60 -22.09
CA ALA A 24 18.72 -14.55 -21.14
C ALA A 24 18.53 -15.08 -19.68
N GLY A 25 18.63 -16.39 -19.48
CA GLY A 25 18.36 -17.04 -18.18
C GLY A 25 19.49 -16.89 -17.16
N VAL A 26 20.75 -16.91 -17.59
CA VAL A 26 21.90 -17.04 -16.66
C VAL A 26 22.17 -15.76 -15.86
N TYR A 27 21.76 -14.59 -16.34
CA TYR A 27 22.00 -13.31 -15.66
C TYR A 27 21.05 -13.03 -14.49
N LYS A 28 19.89 -13.70 -14.43
CA LYS A 28 18.91 -13.48 -13.35
C LYS A 28 19.21 -14.28 -12.09
N ASP A 29 19.93 -15.39 -12.20
CA ASP A 29 20.20 -16.30 -11.08
C ASP A 29 21.41 -15.89 -10.22
N SER A 30 22.20 -14.89 -10.66
CA SER A 30 23.39 -14.40 -9.95
C SER A 30 23.15 -13.13 -9.11
N GLN A 31 21.93 -12.57 -9.15
CA GLN A 31 21.57 -11.44 -8.31
C GLN A 31 21.25 -11.96 -6.89
N PRO A 32 21.75 -11.31 -5.81
CA PRO A 32 21.31 -11.66 -4.47
C PRO A 32 19.79 -11.55 -4.40
N ARG A 33 19.12 -12.60 -3.93
CA ARG A 33 17.66 -12.60 -3.77
C ARG A 33 17.29 -11.49 -2.79
N GLU A 34 16.77 -10.38 -3.31
CA GLU A 34 16.08 -9.40 -2.49
C GLU A 34 14.94 -10.13 -1.77
N GLU A 35 14.97 -10.12 -0.44
CA GLU A 35 13.86 -10.67 0.34
C GLU A 35 12.57 -9.95 -0.07
N PRO A 36 11.52 -10.68 -0.45
CA PRO A 36 10.30 -10.04 -0.93
C PRO A 36 9.68 -9.22 0.19
N ILE A 37 9.56 -7.91 -0.05
CA ILE A 37 8.77 -7.02 0.82
C ILE A 37 7.36 -7.61 0.91
N PRO A 38 6.86 -7.98 2.10
CA PRO A 38 5.58 -8.65 2.26
C PRO A 38 4.45 -7.84 1.61
N LYS A 39 3.72 -8.47 0.69
CA LYS A 39 2.55 -7.86 0.04
C LYS A 39 1.39 -7.81 1.03
N GLY A 40 1.13 -6.61 1.57
CA GLY A 40 0.01 -6.31 2.47
C GLY A 40 0.43 -6.04 3.91
N ASN A 41 1.05 -4.88 4.16
CA ASN A 41 1.33 -4.42 5.53
C ASN A 41 0.06 -3.89 6.18
N PHE A 42 -0.86 -4.77 6.58
CA PHE A 42 -1.74 -4.42 7.69
C PHE A 42 -0.86 -4.40 8.93
N MET A 43 -0.79 -3.25 9.61
CA MET A 43 -0.06 -3.15 10.87
C MET A 43 -0.63 -4.19 11.83
N THR A 44 0.15 -5.22 12.15
CA THR A 44 -0.26 -6.23 13.13
C THR A 44 0.13 -5.74 14.52
N GLN A 45 -0.57 -6.22 15.53
CA GLN A 45 -0.23 -5.91 16.92
C GLN A 45 1.19 -6.33 17.29
N VAL A 46 1.66 -7.47 16.79
CA VAL A 46 3.03 -7.96 17.01
C VAL A 46 4.04 -6.99 16.36
N LEU A 47 3.83 -6.65 15.09
CA LEU A 47 4.72 -5.73 14.37
C LEU A 47 4.76 -4.34 15.03
N HIS A 48 3.59 -3.81 15.42
CA HIS A 48 3.50 -2.56 16.16
C HIS A 48 4.27 -2.63 17.47
N THR A 49 4.10 -3.70 18.26
CA THR A 49 4.75 -3.87 19.57
C THR A 49 6.28 -3.93 19.41
N GLU A 50 6.77 -4.76 18.50
CA GLU A 50 8.21 -5.04 18.34
C GLU A 50 8.97 -3.90 17.65
N LYS A 51 8.33 -3.20 16.72
CA LYS A 51 9.02 -2.20 15.88
C LYS A 51 8.67 -0.77 16.25
N ILE A 52 7.42 -0.46 16.53
CA ILE A 52 6.94 0.92 16.67
C ILE A 52 6.89 1.34 18.15
N LEU A 53 6.20 0.56 18.98
CA LEU A 53 6.01 0.87 20.39
C LEU A 53 7.35 0.91 21.15
N THR A 54 8.28 0.03 20.81
CA THR A 54 9.63 0.03 21.42
C THR A 54 10.40 1.32 21.11
N LEU A 55 10.23 1.90 19.91
CA LEU A 55 10.83 3.20 19.57
C LEU A 55 10.17 4.34 20.34
N HIS A 56 8.85 4.31 20.50
CA HIS A 56 8.12 5.30 21.29
C HIS A 56 8.55 5.27 22.76
N ILE A 57 8.68 4.08 23.36
CA ILE A 57 9.15 3.93 24.75
C ILE A 57 10.52 4.57 24.91
N LYS A 58 11.51 4.21 24.08
CA LYS A 58 12.85 4.80 24.12
C LYS A 58 12.80 6.33 23.99
N LYS A 59 11.96 6.84 23.10
CA LYS A 59 11.83 8.28 22.89
C LYS A 59 11.21 8.98 24.10
N ILE A 60 10.18 8.40 24.70
CA ILE A 60 9.53 8.90 25.90
C ILE A 60 10.55 8.91 27.05
N GLU A 61 11.27 7.82 27.29
CA GLU A 61 12.33 7.75 28.31
C GLU A 61 13.37 8.86 28.14
N MET A 62 13.83 9.11 26.90
CA MET A 62 14.74 10.21 26.60
C MET A 62 14.14 11.59 26.90
N LEU A 63 12.86 11.79 26.58
CA LEU A 63 12.16 13.04 26.86
C LEU A 63 11.94 13.24 28.36
N GLU A 64 11.53 12.21 29.08
CA GLU A 64 11.34 12.24 30.54
C GLU A 64 12.67 12.53 31.24
N ALA A 65 13.76 11.90 30.81
CA ALA A 65 15.10 12.15 31.35
C ALA A 65 15.57 13.60 31.11
N ARG A 66 15.26 14.15 29.93
CA ARG A 66 15.65 15.52 29.52
C ARG A 66 14.85 16.60 30.24
N TYR A 67 13.53 16.44 30.30
CA TYR A 67 12.62 17.48 30.80
C TYR A 67 12.21 17.27 32.26
N LYS A 68 12.64 16.16 32.89
CA LYS A 68 12.28 15.78 34.27
C LYS A 68 10.75 15.80 34.49
N HIS A 69 10.02 15.41 33.46
CA HIS A 69 8.56 15.46 33.40
C HIS A 69 8.04 14.16 32.80
N ARG A 70 6.90 13.65 33.27
CA ARG A 70 6.26 12.45 32.75
C ARG A 70 5.47 12.76 31.48
N PHE A 71 5.67 12.00 30.41
CA PHE A 71 4.94 12.21 29.15
C PHE A 71 3.81 11.19 29.00
N ARG A 72 2.71 11.61 28.36
CA ARG A 72 1.60 10.71 27.99
C ARG A 72 1.71 10.32 26.52
N LEU A 73 1.58 9.03 26.25
CA LEU A 73 1.43 8.50 24.90
C LEU A 73 -0.03 8.61 24.47
N GLN A 74 -0.30 9.32 23.38
CA GLN A 74 -1.60 9.35 22.71
C GLN A 74 -1.49 8.55 21.41
N GLU A 75 -2.41 7.61 21.23
CA GLU A 75 -2.55 6.79 20.02
C GLU A 75 -4.00 6.82 19.57
N ASP A 76 -4.24 6.52 18.30
CA ASP A 76 -5.59 6.39 17.77
C ASP A 76 -6.22 5.04 18.13
N GLY A 77 -7.46 4.84 17.67
CA GLY A 77 -8.25 3.63 17.89
C GLY A 77 -7.87 2.43 17.01
N ASP A 78 -6.69 2.37 16.39
CA ASP A 78 -6.30 1.22 15.57
C ASP A 78 -6.22 -0.07 16.40
N SER A 79 -6.65 -1.19 15.80
CA SER A 79 -6.73 -2.47 16.50
C SER A 79 -5.36 -3.01 16.95
N SER A 80 -4.28 -2.66 16.26
CA SER A 80 -2.91 -3.08 16.57
C SER A 80 -2.38 -2.47 17.88
N HIS A 81 -2.94 -1.33 18.32
CA HIS A 81 -2.53 -0.65 19.56
C HIS A 81 -2.95 -1.38 20.84
N GLY A 82 -3.81 -2.39 20.72
CA GLY A 82 -4.17 -3.26 21.85
C GLY A 82 -5.06 -2.63 22.91
N HIS A 83 -5.89 -1.65 22.54
CA HIS A 83 -6.84 -1.01 23.47
C HIS A 83 -8.08 -1.86 23.77
N ARG A 84 -8.40 -2.85 22.92
CA ARG A 84 -9.61 -3.70 23.06
C ARG A 84 -9.50 -4.76 24.15
N SER A 85 -8.30 -5.15 24.55
CA SER A 85 -8.07 -6.17 25.58
C SER A 85 -6.93 -5.77 26.51
N LYS A 86 -6.97 -6.20 27.77
CA LYS A 86 -5.86 -5.96 28.71
C LYS A 86 -4.73 -7.00 28.58
N ASN A 87 -5.04 -8.14 27.98
CA ASN A 87 -4.14 -9.28 27.80
C ASN A 87 -3.70 -9.38 26.34
N ASN A 88 -2.78 -8.50 25.93
CA ASN A 88 -2.17 -8.55 24.61
C ASN A 88 -0.73 -7.99 24.65
N PRO A 89 0.10 -8.28 23.64
CA PRO A 89 1.51 -7.89 23.65
C PRO A 89 1.74 -6.39 23.83
N ALA A 90 0.96 -5.54 23.14
CA ALA A 90 1.09 -4.09 23.24
C ALA A 90 0.74 -3.58 24.64
N ALA A 91 -0.36 -4.07 25.22
CA ALA A 91 -0.80 -3.73 26.58
C ALA A 91 0.17 -4.24 27.65
N HIS A 92 0.82 -5.40 27.44
CA HIS A 92 1.88 -5.90 28.32
C HIS A 92 3.10 -5.00 28.27
N LEU A 93 3.55 -4.64 27.06
CA LEU A 93 4.73 -3.81 26.91
C LEU A 93 4.52 -2.39 27.47
N LYS A 94 3.35 -1.78 27.23
CA LYS A 94 2.98 -0.48 27.80
C LYS A 94 2.98 -0.50 29.34
N ARG A 95 2.45 -1.55 29.95
CA ARG A 95 2.45 -1.73 31.41
C ARG A 95 3.85 -1.98 31.96
N ALA A 96 4.64 -2.83 31.30
CA ALA A 96 6.01 -3.13 31.70
C ALA A 96 6.92 -1.90 31.64
N ALA A 97 6.68 -1.00 30.67
CA ALA A 97 7.39 0.27 30.52
C ALA A 97 6.80 1.42 31.36
N ASP A 98 5.81 1.16 32.21
CA ASP A 98 5.10 2.18 33.01
C ASP A 98 4.67 3.42 32.19
N LEU A 99 4.11 3.21 30.99
CA LEU A 99 3.67 4.32 30.14
C LEU A 99 2.36 4.92 30.64
N LEU A 100 2.31 6.25 30.74
CA LEU A 100 1.04 6.96 30.88
C LEU A 100 0.36 7.02 29.52
N ILE A 101 -0.82 6.43 29.41
CA ILE A 101 -1.60 6.47 28.17
C ILE A 101 -2.65 7.58 28.26
N HIS A 102 -2.78 8.38 27.21
CA HIS A 102 -3.87 9.33 27.05
C HIS A 102 -5.12 8.58 26.54
N ILE A 103 -6.25 8.79 27.21
CA ILE A 103 -7.52 8.18 26.79
C ILE A 103 -8.05 8.98 25.60
N HIS A 104 -7.98 8.40 24.41
CA HIS A 104 -8.49 9.00 23.19
C HIS A 104 -9.86 8.42 22.82
N PRO A 105 -10.87 9.24 22.53
CA PRO A 105 -12.18 8.75 22.10
C PRO A 105 -12.11 8.06 20.74
N ALA A 106 -12.98 7.06 20.54
CA ALA A 106 -13.09 6.37 19.26
C ALA A 106 -13.62 7.32 18.17
N GLN A 107 -13.18 7.13 16.93
CA GLN A 107 -13.64 7.89 15.76
C GLN A 107 -13.52 9.42 15.89
N SER A 108 -12.53 9.91 16.64
CA SER A 108 -12.31 11.35 16.86
C SER A 108 -10.98 11.82 16.27
N PRO A 109 -10.76 11.71 14.94
CA PRO A 109 -9.49 12.08 14.31
C PRO A 109 -9.15 13.57 14.48
N ASP A 110 -10.17 14.41 14.67
CA ASP A 110 -10.06 15.85 14.97
C ASP A 110 -9.35 16.14 16.30
N LEU A 111 -9.38 15.20 17.25
CA LEU A 111 -8.68 15.30 18.53
C LEU A 111 -7.27 14.69 18.50
N ASN A 112 -6.85 14.16 17.35
CA ASN A 112 -5.50 13.65 17.13
C ASN A 112 -4.66 14.70 16.39
N THR A 113 -3.71 15.31 17.10
CA THR A 113 -2.87 16.39 16.54
C THR A 113 -2.02 15.94 15.34
N ILE A 114 -1.74 14.64 15.20
CA ILE A 114 -1.00 14.13 14.03
C ILE A 114 -1.84 14.11 12.75
N GLU A 115 -3.16 13.92 12.86
CA GLU A 115 -4.09 13.95 11.71
C GLU A 115 -4.22 15.36 11.12
N ALA A 116 -4.07 16.38 11.97
CA ALA A 116 -3.97 17.76 11.52
C ALA A 116 -2.68 18.07 10.75
N SER A 117 -1.68 17.17 10.81
CA SER A 117 -0.37 17.32 10.18
C SER A 117 -0.16 16.37 8.99
N LEU A 118 -1.06 16.39 8.00
CA LEU A 118 -0.63 16.01 6.65
C LEU A 118 0.47 17.00 6.22
N PRO A 119 1.68 16.55 5.85
CA PRO A 119 2.73 17.45 5.39
C PRO A 119 2.17 18.30 4.26
N ALA A 120 2.31 19.63 4.35
CA ALA A 120 1.77 20.55 3.35
C ALA A 120 2.14 20.15 1.91
N GLN A 121 3.32 19.55 1.75
CA GLN A 121 3.79 18.98 0.49
C GLN A 121 2.90 17.85 -0.04
N PHE A 122 2.52 16.89 0.81
CA PHE A 122 1.69 15.75 0.40
C PHE A 122 0.27 16.19 -0.01
N LYS A 123 -0.30 17.16 0.72
CA LYS A 123 -1.58 17.77 0.34
C LYS A 123 -1.47 18.52 -0.99
N ALA A 124 -0.37 19.25 -1.21
CA ALA A 124 -0.11 19.97 -2.45
C ALA A 124 0.08 19.02 -3.65
N ASP A 125 0.78 17.90 -3.46
CA ASP A 125 1.02 16.91 -4.52
C ASP A 125 -0.29 16.22 -4.95
N ILE A 126 -1.16 15.87 -3.98
CA ILE A 126 -2.49 15.33 -4.27
C ILE A 126 -3.30 16.34 -5.09
N LEU A 127 -3.39 17.60 -4.65
CA LEU A 127 -4.14 18.63 -5.36
C LEU A 127 -3.58 18.89 -6.78
N SER A 128 -2.26 18.90 -6.92
CA SER A 128 -1.57 19.02 -8.22
C SER A 128 -1.91 17.88 -9.18
N GLU A 129 -1.95 16.63 -8.71
CA GLU A 129 -2.36 15.50 -9.53
C GLU A 129 -3.86 15.52 -9.86
N TRP A 130 -4.71 16.00 -8.94
CA TRP A 130 -6.14 16.17 -9.20
C TRP A 130 -6.42 17.21 -10.28
N ASP A 131 -5.69 18.33 -10.29
CA ASP A 131 -5.84 19.39 -11.30
C ASP A 131 -5.46 18.93 -12.73
N LYS A 132 -4.60 17.90 -12.84
CA LYS A 132 -4.23 17.30 -14.14
C LYS A 132 -5.34 16.44 -14.74
N ILE A 133 -6.34 16.05 -13.96
CA ILE A 133 -7.44 15.21 -14.43
C ILE A 133 -8.45 16.06 -15.21
N THR A 134 -8.49 15.86 -16.53
CA THR A 134 -9.42 16.60 -17.39
C THR A 134 -10.83 16.02 -17.35
N ILE A 135 -11.84 16.88 -17.53
CA ILE A 135 -13.24 16.44 -17.65
C ILE A 135 -13.45 15.47 -18.82
N ALA A 136 -12.63 15.56 -19.87
CA ALA A 136 -12.65 14.65 -21.01
C ALA A 136 -12.20 13.23 -20.62
N GLN A 137 -11.15 13.08 -19.80
CA GLN A 137 -10.73 11.78 -19.27
C GLN A 137 -11.80 11.16 -18.36
N ILE A 138 -12.48 11.98 -17.55
CA ILE A 138 -13.61 11.55 -16.71
C ILE A 138 -14.78 11.07 -17.59
N ARG A 139 -15.21 11.88 -18.55
CA ARG A 139 -16.30 11.52 -19.49
C ARG A 139 -15.98 10.28 -20.31
N ARG A 140 -14.73 10.11 -20.76
CA ARG A 140 -14.27 8.90 -21.47
C ARG A 140 -14.39 7.65 -20.61
N ARG A 141 -14.09 7.75 -19.32
CA ARG A 141 -14.24 6.65 -18.35
C ARG A 141 -15.71 6.31 -18.09
N ILE A 142 -16.57 7.32 -17.89
CA ILE A 142 -18.02 7.13 -17.70
C ILE A 142 -18.68 6.48 -18.92
N ARG A 143 -18.32 6.90 -20.14
CA ARG A 143 -18.86 6.34 -21.38
C ARG A 143 -18.60 4.84 -21.55
N LYS A 144 -17.58 4.28 -20.86
CA LYS A 144 -17.28 2.84 -20.89
C LYS A 144 -18.08 2.03 -19.86
N MET A 145 -18.84 2.68 -18.98
CA MET A 145 -19.59 1.98 -17.94
C MET A 145 -20.68 1.04 -18.45
N PRO A 146 -21.52 1.39 -19.45
CA PRO A 146 -22.52 0.48 -19.98
C PRO A 146 -21.91 -0.84 -20.49
N ASP A 147 -20.85 -0.76 -21.30
CA ASP A 147 -20.11 -1.93 -21.80
C ASP A 147 -19.54 -2.79 -20.67
N ARG A 148 -19.09 -2.15 -19.58
CA ARG A 148 -18.57 -2.87 -18.40
C ARG A 148 -19.67 -3.57 -17.63
N CYS A 149 -20.83 -2.94 -17.45
CA CYS A 149 -21.97 -3.59 -16.81
C CYS A 149 -22.41 -4.83 -17.60
N LEU A 150 -22.44 -4.74 -18.93
CA LEU A 150 -22.75 -5.88 -19.80
C LEU A 150 -21.72 -7.01 -19.66
N LYS A 151 -20.42 -6.67 -19.62
CA LYS A 151 -19.35 -7.65 -19.40
C LYS A 151 -19.40 -8.28 -18.00
N ALA A 152 -19.78 -7.53 -16.98
CA ALA A 152 -19.88 -8.01 -15.59
C ALA A 152 -21.03 -9.03 -15.49
N GLN A 153 -22.16 -8.70 -16.10
CA GLN A 153 -23.31 -9.58 -16.17
C GLN A 153 -22.97 -10.88 -16.92
N ALA A 154 -22.30 -10.77 -18.07
CA ALA A 154 -21.87 -11.92 -18.86
C ALA A 154 -20.83 -12.78 -18.14
N SER A 155 -20.01 -12.19 -17.27
CA SER A 155 -18.98 -12.90 -16.50
C SER A 155 -19.46 -13.37 -15.12
N GLY A 156 -20.76 -13.29 -14.82
CA GLY A 156 -21.30 -13.71 -13.52
C GLY A 156 -20.78 -12.89 -12.34
N GLY A 157 -20.32 -11.66 -12.57
CA GLY A 157 -19.76 -10.77 -11.55
C GLY A 157 -18.23 -10.81 -11.41
N GLU A 158 -17.53 -11.62 -12.21
CA GLU A 158 -16.07 -11.70 -12.19
C GLU A 158 -15.36 -10.39 -12.58
N ARG A 159 -14.10 -10.25 -12.15
CA ARG A 159 -13.30 -9.04 -12.38
C ARG A 159 -13.05 -8.77 -13.87
N ILE A 160 -13.58 -7.66 -14.38
CA ILE A 160 -13.30 -7.18 -15.73
C ILE A 160 -12.01 -6.35 -15.75
N LYS A 161 -11.03 -6.78 -16.55
CA LYS A 161 -9.82 -5.98 -16.83
C LYS A 161 -10.03 -5.14 -18.09
N SER A 162 -9.59 -3.88 -18.07
CA SER A 162 -9.54 -3.05 -19.28
C SER A 162 -8.33 -2.13 -19.27
N THR A 163 -7.90 -1.65 -20.42
CA THR A 163 -6.73 -0.76 -20.52
C THR A 163 -6.92 0.61 -19.83
N LEU A 164 -8.16 0.96 -19.47
CA LEU A 164 -8.50 2.22 -18.81
C LEU A 164 -8.85 2.07 -17.31
N TRP A 165 -8.88 0.83 -16.79
CA TRP A 165 -9.33 0.47 -15.43
C TRP A 165 -8.64 -0.79 -14.88
#